data_AF-I0W7I4-F1
#
_entry.id   AF-I0W7I4-F1
#
_cell.length_a   1.000
_cell.length_b   1.000
_cell.length_c   1.000
_cell.angle_alpha   90.00
_cell.angle_beta   90.00
_cell.angle_gamma   90.00
#
_symmetry.space_group_name_H-M   'P 1'
#
loop_
_entity.id
_entity.type
_entity.pdbx_description
1 polymer ?
#
loop_
_entity_poly.entity_id
_entity_poly.type
_entity_poly.pdbx_seq_one_letter_code
_entity_poly.pdbx_strand_id
1 'polypeptide(L)'
;MKNVESILLAIFIVICVSCSKDGEMGPEGPKGPKGDVGAQGIPGTDGNLLLYGNESPSDVVGNFGDYYIDSQNYLLYGPKTSSGWGVPIILKGTDGEDGTNGNTLLSGMEEPTLDVGIIGDFYFHLGSVSIYGPKTESGWGNPINLKGDKGEPGTANVITTKWFTGNEVSRSWSTEGRFGTASIQLNSFQVQTLTQLTGATSIYDFVDKGGTLLVYFRGLNESINVNIISAVPGKFHGNNATYDIKMWRVYETRENRVTSSISQTSGVESLSPMIDMRLMLIPAGNTIATSQGIPLINSTINWNEMSYEELERLLDLHD
;
A
#
# COMPACT_ATOMS: atom_id res chain seq x y z
N MET A 1 52.03 -69.07 18.35
CA MET A 1 50.98 -68.03 18.33
C MET A 1 50.32 -68.01 16.95
N LYS A 2 49.38 -68.93 16.68
CA LYS A 2 48.72 -69.09 15.37
C LYS A 2 47.18 -69.11 15.46
N ASN A 3 46.63 -68.74 16.62
CA ASN A 3 45.20 -68.91 16.92
C ASN A 3 44.47 -67.58 17.16
N VAL A 4 45.05 -66.44 16.76
CA VAL A 4 44.41 -65.12 16.89
C VAL A 4 43.91 -64.60 15.53
N GLU A 5 44.50 -65.05 14.42
CA GLU A 5 44.09 -64.59 13.09
C GLU A 5 42.85 -65.32 12.53
N SER A 6 42.59 -66.57 12.93
CA SER A 6 41.39 -67.30 12.48
C SER A 6 40.09 -66.91 13.20
N ILE A 7 40.18 -66.19 14.33
CA ILE A 7 38.99 -65.68 15.05
C ILE A 7 38.55 -64.32 14.50
N LEU A 8 39.48 -63.52 13.95
CA LEU A 8 39.12 -62.28 13.26
C LEU A 8 38.48 -62.53 11.88
N LEU A 9 38.77 -63.67 11.23
CA LEU A 9 38.19 -63.98 9.92
C LEU A 9 36.77 -64.59 10.00
N ALA A 10 36.38 -65.15 11.15
CA ALA A 10 35.05 -65.73 11.35
C ALA A 10 33.99 -64.71 11.83
N ILE A 11 34.40 -63.55 12.38
CA ILE A 11 33.48 -62.46 12.74
C ILE A 11 33.09 -61.63 11.50
N PHE A 12 33.82 -61.76 10.39
CA PHE A 12 33.54 -61.04 9.15
C PHE A 12 32.45 -61.69 8.27
N ILE A 13 31.91 -62.87 8.64
CA ILE A 13 31.04 -63.69 7.78
C ILE A 13 29.56 -63.74 8.25
N VAL A 14 29.16 -63.02 9.32
CA VAL A 14 27.80 -63.16 9.91
C VAL A 14 26.88 -61.93 9.78
N ILE A 15 27.17 -60.94 8.91
CA ILE A 15 26.19 -59.85 8.65
C ILE A 15 25.97 -59.64 7.14
N CYS A 16 25.76 -60.75 6.41
CA CYS A 16 25.27 -60.72 5.03
C CYS A 16 23.89 -61.37 4.89
N VAL A 17 22.94 -61.03 5.76
CA VAL A 17 21.50 -61.23 5.46
C VAL A 17 20.69 -60.09 6.07
N SER A 18 20.65 -58.95 5.39
CA SER A 18 19.50 -58.05 5.48
C SER A 18 19.39 -57.25 4.19
N CYS A 19 18.46 -57.69 3.35
CA CYS A 19 17.76 -56.94 2.31
C CYS A 19 18.52 -55.75 1.68
N SER A 20 19.04 -55.98 0.48
CA SER A 20 18.94 -55.00 -0.59
C SER A 20 17.45 -54.72 -0.85
N LYS A 21 16.93 -53.70 -0.18
CA LYS A 21 15.78 -52.94 -0.67
C LYS A 21 16.31 -51.53 -0.77
N ASP A 22 16.59 -51.08 -1.99
CA ASP A 22 16.61 -49.66 -2.28
C ASP A 22 15.30 -49.13 -1.70
N GLY A 23 15.39 -48.40 -0.59
CA GLY A 23 14.24 -47.75 -0.02
C GLY A 23 13.78 -46.77 -1.07
N GLU A 24 12.71 -47.09 -1.80
CA GLU A 24 12.02 -46.12 -2.62
C GLU A 24 11.85 -44.86 -1.76
N MET A 25 12.28 -43.72 -2.30
CA MET A 25 12.09 -42.42 -1.68
C MET A 25 10.62 -42.36 -1.23
N GLY A 26 10.40 -42.21 0.08
CA GLY A 26 9.05 -42.19 0.63
C GLY A 26 8.19 -41.17 -0.11
N PRO A 27 6.88 -41.42 -0.28
CA PRO A 27 6.02 -40.52 -1.04
C PRO A 27 6.18 -39.09 -0.53
N GLU A 28 6.32 -38.14 -1.45
CA GLU A 28 6.41 -36.72 -1.14
C GLU A 28 5.28 -36.34 -0.19
N GLY A 29 5.62 -35.70 0.93
CA GLY A 29 4.63 -35.31 1.94
C GLY A 29 3.54 -34.45 1.29
N PRO A 30 2.29 -34.51 1.78
CA PRO A 30 1.20 -33.71 1.22
C PRO A 30 1.60 -32.24 1.20
N LYS A 31 1.40 -31.58 0.05
CA LYS A 31 1.60 -30.14 -0.10
C LYS A 31 0.88 -29.42 1.03
N GLY A 32 1.61 -28.60 1.78
CA GLY A 32 1.05 -27.83 2.89
C GLY A 32 -0.17 -27.01 2.45
N PRO A 33 -1.11 -26.71 3.36
CA PRO A 33 -2.28 -25.91 3.04
C PRO A 33 -1.83 -24.57 2.43
N LYS A 34 -2.54 -24.14 1.38
CA LYS A 34 -2.35 -22.82 0.78
C LYS A 34 -2.56 -21.78 1.90
N GLY A 35 -1.57 -20.93 2.13
CA GLY A 35 -1.67 -19.87 3.13
C GLY A 35 -2.89 -18.98 2.87
N ASP A 36 -3.48 -18.48 3.95
CA ASP A 36 -4.64 -17.59 3.89
C ASP A 36 -4.34 -16.38 3.00
N VAL A 37 -5.37 -15.90 2.30
CA VAL A 37 -5.27 -14.68 1.50
C VAL A 37 -4.94 -13.53 2.45
N GLY A 38 -3.87 -12.78 2.17
CA GLY A 38 -3.46 -11.64 2.99
C GLY A 38 -4.59 -10.62 3.12
N ALA A 39 -4.63 -9.91 4.25
CA ALA A 39 -5.62 -8.87 4.50
C ALA A 39 -5.64 -7.84 3.35
N GLN A 40 -6.85 -7.45 2.94
CA GLN A 40 -7.07 -6.41 1.97
C GLN A 40 -6.42 -5.10 2.46
N GLY A 41 -5.75 -4.36 1.56
CA GLY A 41 -5.13 -3.08 1.90
C GLY A 41 -6.15 -2.07 2.43
N ILE A 42 -5.69 -1.01 3.10
CA ILE A 42 -6.56 0.08 3.56
C ILE A 42 -7.30 0.61 2.32
N PRO A 43 -8.65 0.72 2.37
CA PRO A 43 -9.39 1.38 1.31
C PRO A 43 -8.78 2.75 1.00
N GLY A 44 -8.80 3.16 -0.26
CA GLY A 44 -8.52 4.57 -0.58
C GLY A 44 -9.47 5.47 0.21
N THR A 45 -9.10 6.73 0.44
CA THR A 45 -10.02 7.72 1.04
C THR A 45 -11.35 7.70 0.28
N ASP A 46 -12.45 7.66 1.01
CA ASP A 46 -13.78 7.71 0.41
C ASP A 46 -13.87 8.91 -0.53
N GLY A 47 -14.42 8.67 -1.72
CA GLY A 47 -14.71 9.76 -2.65
C GLY A 47 -15.81 10.66 -2.09
N ASN A 48 -15.98 11.83 -2.71
CA ASN A 48 -17.05 12.75 -2.36
C ASN A 48 -18.42 12.04 -2.36
N LEU A 49 -19.23 12.30 -1.35
CA LEU A 49 -20.53 11.68 -1.16
C LEU A 49 -21.65 12.48 -1.85
N LEU A 50 -22.71 11.78 -2.26
CA LEU A 50 -24.00 12.38 -2.58
C LEU A 50 -24.95 12.15 -1.41
N LEU A 51 -25.13 13.19 -0.60
CA LEU A 51 -26.01 13.20 0.56
C LEU A 51 -27.44 13.55 0.15
N TYR A 52 -28.42 13.27 1.02
CA TYR A 52 -29.81 13.65 0.79
C TYR A 52 -30.55 13.97 2.09
N GLY A 53 -31.59 14.79 1.98
CA GLY A 53 -32.53 15.06 3.06
C GLY A 53 -33.77 15.78 2.54
N ASN A 54 -34.65 16.19 3.46
CA ASN A 54 -35.91 16.84 3.13
C ASN A 54 -35.84 18.37 3.25
N GLU A 55 -34.68 18.91 3.63
CA GLU A 55 -34.48 20.36 3.80
C GLU A 55 -33.13 20.77 3.22
N SER A 56 -32.92 22.07 3.06
CA SER A 56 -31.63 22.62 2.64
C SER A 56 -30.50 22.19 3.60
N PRO A 57 -29.33 21.80 3.09
CA PRO A 57 -28.25 21.31 3.94
C PRO A 57 -27.66 22.44 4.77
N SER A 58 -27.40 22.17 6.05
CA SER A 58 -26.68 23.10 6.92
C SER A 58 -25.16 23.03 6.67
N ASP A 59 -24.44 24.03 7.18
CA ASP A 59 -22.97 24.10 7.03
C ASP A 59 -22.23 22.96 7.75
N VAL A 60 -22.87 22.23 8.66
CA VAL A 60 -22.27 21.08 9.35
C VAL A 60 -22.47 19.75 8.62
N VAL A 61 -23.39 19.68 7.65
CA VAL A 61 -23.64 18.46 6.87
C VAL A 61 -22.59 18.32 5.79
N GLY A 62 -21.97 17.14 5.67
CA GLY A 62 -21.03 16.79 4.60
C GLY A 62 -19.66 17.44 4.68
N ASN A 63 -18.72 16.87 3.94
CA ASN A 63 -17.34 17.31 3.77
C ASN A 63 -17.18 18.19 2.52
N PHE A 64 -16.04 18.88 2.39
CA PHE A 64 -15.73 19.59 1.16
C PHE A 64 -15.66 18.62 -0.01
N GLY A 65 -16.28 18.98 -1.13
CA GLY A 65 -16.42 18.14 -2.31
C GLY A 65 -17.74 17.38 -2.39
N ASP A 66 -18.46 17.20 -1.28
CA ASP A 66 -19.74 16.50 -1.27
C ASP A 66 -20.84 17.24 -2.02
N TYR A 67 -21.85 16.50 -2.46
CA TYR A 67 -23.09 16.99 -3.05
C TYR A 67 -24.26 16.67 -2.11
N TYR A 68 -25.36 17.43 -2.19
CA TYR A 68 -26.54 17.17 -1.37
C TYR A 68 -27.82 17.39 -2.18
N ILE A 69 -28.78 16.47 -2.04
CA ILE A 69 -30.13 16.58 -2.61
C ILE A 69 -31.14 16.92 -1.53
N ASP A 70 -31.75 18.10 -1.63
CA ASP A 70 -33.01 18.39 -0.96
C ASP A 70 -34.14 17.77 -1.79
N SER A 71 -34.64 16.64 -1.31
CA SER A 71 -35.66 15.84 -1.98
C SER A 71 -37.07 16.44 -1.89
N GLN A 72 -37.31 17.38 -0.97
CA GLN A 72 -38.60 18.06 -0.83
C GLN A 72 -38.73 19.22 -1.82
N ASN A 73 -37.65 20.00 -1.97
CA ASN A 73 -37.63 21.15 -2.88
C ASN A 73 -37.00 20.82 -4.24
N TYR A 74 -36.53 19.57 -4.42
CA TYR A 74 -35.85 19.09 -5.61
C TYR A 74 -34.62 19.93 -5.95
N LEU A 75 -33.80 20.29 -4.96
CA LEU A 75 -32.62 21.12 -5.14
C LEU A 75 -31.34 20.28 -5.00
N LEU A 76 -30.45 20.38 -5.98
CA LEU A 76 -29.09 19.86 -5.91
C LEU A 76 -28.13 20.96 -5.46
N TYR A 77 -27.45 20.72 -4.36
CA TYR A 77 -26.41 21.57 -3.80
C TYR A 77 -25.03 20.94 -4.06
N GLY A 78 -24.02 21.80 -4.18
CA GLY A 78 -22.62 21.40 -4.20
C GLY A 78 -21.87 21.64 -5.52
N PRO A 79 -20.57 21.27 -5.57
CA PRO A 79 -19.82 20.63 -4.48
C PRO A 79 -19.66 21.57 -3.27
N LYS A 80 -19.71 21.04 -2.04
CA LYS A 80 -19.50 21.85 -0.83
C LYS A 80 -18.10 22.42 -0.83
N THR A 81 -17.98 23.72 -0.62
CA THR A 81 -16.71 24.45 -0.56
C THR A 81 -16.51 25.09 0.81
N SER A 82 -15.35 25.73 1.03
CA SER A 82 -15.14 26.57 2.20
C SER A 82 -16.14 27.73 2.33
N SER A 83 -16.81 28.09 1.23
CA SER A 83 -17.86 29.11 1.19
C SER A 83 -19.26 28.52 1.39
N GLY A 84 -19.36 27.22 1.70
CA GLY A 84 -20.62 26.49 1.85
C GLY A 84 -21.06 25.78 0.58
N TRP A 85 -22.37 25.52 0.49
CA TRP A 85 -23.01 24.67 -0.52
C TRP A 85 -23.27 25.31 -1.89
N GLY A 86 -23.01 26.61 -2.04
CA GLY A 86 -23.21 27.35 -3.29
C GLY A 86 -24.68 27.62 -3.62
N VAL A 87 -24.94 28.04 -4.86
CA VAL A 87 -26.31 28.26 -5.37
C VAL A 87 -26.86 26.92 -5.88
N PRO A 88 -28.00 26.44 -5.36
CA PRO A 88 -28.54 25.15 -5.78
C PRO A 88 -29.12 25.18 -7.19
N ILE A 89 -29.15 24.01 -7.82
CA ILE A 89 -29.87 23.76 -9.07
C ILE A 89 -31.19 23.06 -8.77
N ILE A 90 -32.29 23.60 -9.29
CA ILE A 90 -33.57 22.90 -9.25
C ILE A 90 -33.55 21.72 -10.23
N LEU A 91 -33.83 20.53 -9.73
CA LEU A 91 -33.89 19.27 -10.49
C LEU A 91 -35.30 18.96 -10.99
N LYS A 92 -36.31 19.69 -10.52
CA LYS A 92 -37.70 19.56 -10.98
C LYS A 92 -37.96 20.54 -12.13
N GLY A 93 -38.37 20.02 -13.27
CA GLY A 93 -38.92 20.79 -14.38
C GLY A 93 -40.32 21.36 -14.07
N THR A 94 -40.83 22.25 -14.91
CA THR A 94 -42.24 22.64 -14.85
C THR A 94 -43.13 21.45 -15.16
N ASP A 95 -44.26 21.34 -14.45
CA ASP A 95 -45.27 20.34 -14.78
C ASP A 95 -45.75 20.59 -16.22
N GLY A 96 -45.94 19.53 -17.01
CA GLY A 96 -46.50 19.66 -18.36
C GLY A 96 -47.95 20.15 -18.30
N GLU A 97 -48.40 20.88 -19.31
CA GLU A 97 -49.84 21.11 -19.50
C GLU A 97 -50.54 19.79 -19.84
N ASP A 98 -51.82 19.63 -19.48
CA ASP A 98 -52.61 18.43 -19.75
C ASP A 98 -52.43 17.95 -21.21
N GLY A 99 -51.75 16.82 -21.40
CA GLY A 99 -51.49 16.22 -22.71
C GLY A 99 -50.12 16.53 -23.33
N THR A 100 -49.23 17.25 -22.63
CA THR A 100 -47.83 17.48 -23.03
C THR A 100 -46.87 16.97 -21.95
N ASN A 101 -45.72 16.41 -22.36
CA ASN A 101 -44.67 16.09 -21.40
C ASN A 101 -44.06 17.40 -20.88
N GLY A 102 -43.83 17.48 -19.57
CA GLY A 102 -43.00 18.54 -18.98
C GLY A 102 -41.53 18.40 -19.39
N ASN A 103 -40.65 19.10 -18.69
CA ASN A 103 -39.22 19.10 -19.01
C ASN A 103 -38.64 17.68 -18.91
N THR A 104 -37.77 17.32 -19.84
CA THR A 104 -37.20 15.98 -19.97
C THR A 104 -35.74 15.94 -19.52
N LEU A 105 -35.32 14.82 -18.93
CA LEU A 105 -33.90 14.49 -18.76
C LEU A 105 -33.42 13.70 -20.00
N LEU A 106 -32.61 14.34 -20.82
CA LEU A 106 -31.94 13.75 -21.97
C LEU A 106 -30.59 13.15 -21.56
N SER A 107 -30.01 12.30 -22.40
CA SER A 107 -28.68 11.74 -22.15
C SER A 107 -27.92 11.41 -23.42
N GLY A 108 -26.59 11.45 -23.37
CA GLY A 108 -25.75 10.99 -24.46
C GLY A 108 -24.24 11.11 -24.17
N MET A 109 -23.45 10.66 -25.14
CA MET A 109 -21.98 10.58 -25.01
C MET A 109 -21.25 11.85 -25.45
N GLU A 110 -21.95 12.77 -26.11
CA GLU A 110 -21.41 14.03 -26.65
C GLU A 110 -22.04 15.21 -25.92
N GLU A 111 -21.32 16.33 -25.78
CA GLU A 111 -21.87 17.52 -25.13
C GLU A 111 -23.15 18.01 -25.83
N PRO A 112 -24.18 18.44 -25.08
CA PRO A 112 -25.45 18.81 -25.67
C PRO A 112 -25.34 20.12 -26.45
N THR A 113 -25.72 20.09 -27.73
CA THR A 113 -25.79 21.28 -28.58
C THR A 113 -27.10 22.05 -28.38
N LEU A 114 -27.17 23.26 -28.94
CA LEU A 114 -28.38 24.09 -28.88
C LEU A 114 -29.60 23.46 -29.57
N ASP A 115 -29.41 22.49 -30.45
CA ASP A 115 -30.50 21.79 -31.16
C ASP A 115 -31.09 20.62 -30.36
N VAL A 116 -30.42 20.20 -29.28
CA VAL A 116 -30.86 19.12 -28.40
C VAL A 116 -31.77 19.68 -27.32
N GLY A 117 -32.97 19.11 -27.16
CA GLY A 117 -33.92 19.45 -26.10
C GLY A 117 -34.60 20.83 -26.25
N ILE A 118 -35.57 21.09 -25.38
CA ILE A 118 -36.29 22.36 -25.26
C ILE A 118 -35.87 23.13 -24.01
N ILE A 119 -36.23 24.42 -23.94
CA ILE A 119 -35.96 25.25 -22.75
C ILE A 119 -36.57 24.57 -21.53
N GLY A 120 -35.76 24.43 -20.48
CA GLY A 120 -36.11 23.77 -19.24
C GLY A 120 -35.63 22.32 -19.13
N ASP A 121 -35.24 21.66 -20.22
CA ASP A 121 -34.72 20.29 -20.18
C ASP A 121 -33.39 20.19 -19.41
N PHE A 122 -33.09 18.99 -18.92
CA PHE A 122 -31.79 18.60 -18.36
C PHE A 122 -31.09 17.64 -19.31
N TYR A 123 -29.77 17.59 -19.27
CA TYR A 123 -28.98 16.65 -20.08
C TYR A 123 -27.91 15.97 -19.24
N PHE A 124 -27.89 14.63 -19.25
CA PHE A 124 -26.86 13.82 -18.60
C PHE A 124 -25.80 13.38 -19.62
N HIS A 125 -24.61 13.97 -19.49
CA HIS A 125 -23.46 13.62 -20.31
C HIS A 125 -22.75 12.38 -19.73
N LEU A 126 -22.94 11.24 -20.41
CA LEU A 126 -22.49 9.92 -19.95
C LEU A 126 -20.95 9.80 -19.94
N GLY A 127 -20.26 10.49 -20.84
CA GLY A 127 -18.80 10.42 -20.95
C GLY A 127 -18.06 11.12 -19.80
N SER A 128 -18.55 12.28 -19.37
CA SER A 128 -17.98 13.05 -18.26
C SER A 128 -18.68 12.82 -16.92
N VAL A 129 -19.82 12.12 -16.93
CA VAL A 129 -20.72 11.95 -15.77
C VAL A 129 -21.13 13.32 -15.23
N SER A 130 -21.67 14.18 -16.10
CA SER A 130 -22.09 15.53 -15.75
C SER A 130 -23.56 15.80 -16.07
N ILE A 131 -24.22 16.65 -15.27
CA ILE A 131 -25.55 17.19 -15.57
C ILE A 131 -25.39 18.60 -16.13
N TYR A 132 -26.05 18.87 -17.25
CA TYR A 132 -26.28 20.20 -17.80
C TYR A 132 -27.74 20.61 -17.57
N GLY A 133 -27.97 21.92 -17.49
CA GLY A 133 -29.30 22.51 -17.45
C GLY A 133 -29.70 23.11 -16.09
N PRO A 134 -30.95 23.62 -15.99
CA PRO A 134 -31.97 23.58 -17.04
C PRO A 134 -31.57 24.39 -18.29
N LYS A 135 -31.89 23.90 -19.49
CA LYS A 135 -31.60 24.60 -20.75
C LYS A 135 -32.30 25.96 -20.76
N THR A 136 -31.59 27.02 -21.12
CA THR A 136 -32.13 28.37 -21.28
C THR A 136 -32.07 28.81 -22.74
N GLU A 137 -32.56 30.01 -23.06
CA GLU A 137 -32.35 30.64 -24.38
C GLU A 137 -30.87 30.82 -24.73
N SER A 138 -29.99 30.95 -23.72
CA SER A 138 -28.55 31.05 -23.91
C SER A 138 -27.84 29.68 -23.98
N GLY A 139 -28.57 28.57 -23.82
CA GLY A 139 -28.06 27.21 -23.94
C GLY A 139 -28.05 26.44 -22.62
N TRP A 140 -27.13 25.48 -22.51
CA TRP A 140 -27.13 24.46 -21.45
C TRP A 140 -26.43 24.85 -20.14
N GLY A 141 -25.79 26.04 -20.11
CA GLY A 141 -25.02 26.50 -18.94
C GLY A 141 -23.74 25.70 -18.70
N ASN A 142 -23.12 25.91 -17.54
CA ASN A 142 -21.96 25.15 -17.10
C ASN A 142 -22.41 23.80 -16.50
N PRO A 143 -21.76 22.68 -16.85
CA PRO A 143 -22.11 21.38 -16.29
C PRO A 143 -21.73 21.25 -14.81
N ILE A 144 -22.55 20.54 -14.06
CA ILE A 144 -22.17 19.96 -12.76
C ILE A 144 -21.56 18.58 -13.02
N ASN A 145 -20.30 18.40 -12.66
CA ASN A 145 -19.66 17.08 -12.68
C ASN A 145 -20.06 16.26 -11.44
N LEU A 146 -20.63 15.08 -11.63
CA LEU A 146 -21.03 14.19 -10.52
C LEU A 146 -19.97 13.16 -10.15
N LYS A 147 -18.87 13.10 -10.91
CA LYS A 147 -17.74 12.26 -10.56
C LYS A 147 -16.96 12.97 -9.45
N GLY A 148 -17.00 12.40 -8.25
CA GLY A 148 -16.05 12.76 -7.20
C GLY A 148 -14.62 12.54 -7.67
N ASP A 149 -13.65 13.19 -7.02
CA ASP A 149 -12.25 12.93 -7.30
C ASP A 149 -11.98 11.43 -7.16
N LYS A 150 -11.23 10.87 -8.13
CA LYS A 150 -10.84 9.47 -8.06
C LYS A 150 -10.02 9.31 -6.78
N GLY A 151 -10.52 8.52 -5.82
CA GLY A 151 -9.75 8.17 -4.63
C GLY A 151 -8.36 7.66 -5.00
N GLU A 152 -7.36 8.04 -4.22
CA GLU A 152 -5.97 7.66 -4.48
C GLU A 152 -5.88 6.12 -4.61
N PRO A 153 -5.17 5.59 -5.63
CA PRO A 153 -5.00 4.15 -5.77
C PRO A 153 -4.45 3.56 -4.48
N GLY A 154 -5.19 2.64 -3.85
CA GLY A 154 -4.73 1.91 -2.67
C GLY A 154 -3.45 1.15 -2.99
N THR A 155 -2.30 1.73 -2.69
CA THR A 155 -1.06 0.97 -2.55
C THR A 155 -1.16 0.23 -1.22
N ALA A 156 -0.59 -0.97 -1.11
CA ALA A 156 -0.60 -1.74 0.14
C ALA A 156 0.26 -1.04 1.23
N ASN A 157 -0.04 0.19 1.64
CA ASN A 157 0.71 1.07 2.55
C ASN A 157 2.24 1.12 2.33
N VAL A 158 2.77 0.61 1.21
CA VAL A 158 4.21 0.49 1.01
C VAL A 158 4.73 1.83 0.50
N ILE A 159 5.48 2.51 1.36
CA ILE A 159 6.16 3.75 1.03
C ILE A 159 7.58 3.39 0.61
N THR A 160 8.06 3.96 -0.50
CA THR A 160 9.45 3.73 -0.93
C THR A 160 10.16 5.04 -1.18
N THR A 161 11.43 5.10 -0.81
CA THR A 161 12.30 6.17 -1.27
C THR A 161 12.66 5.94 -2.73
N LYS A 162 13.04 7.03 -3.43
CA LYS A 162 13.90 6.91 -4.61
C LYS A 162 15.20 6.18 -4.21
N TRP A 163 15.89 5.64 -5.21
CA TRP A 163 17.24 5.13 -5.01
C TRP A 163 18.16 6.29 -4.61
N PHE A 164 18.80 6.17 -3.46
CA PHE A 164 19.97 6.96 -3.11
C PHE A 164 21.14 6.39 -3.90
N THR A 165 21.69 7.19 -4.79
CA THR A 165 22.80 6.80 -5.64
C THR A 165 24.12 6.77 -4.84
N GLY A 166 25.14 6.08 -5.33
CA GLY A 166 26.41 5.90 -4.61
C GLY A 166 27.13 7.17 -4.12
N ASN A 167 26.78 8.35 -4.66
CA ASN A 167 27.26 9.65 -4.18
C ASN A 167 26.41 10.22 -3.02
N GLU A 168 25.15 9.85 -2.95
CA GLU A 168 24.21 10.21 -1.87
C GLU A 168 24.33 9.23 -0.69
N VAL A 169 24.89 8.03 -0.93
CA VAL A 169 25.17 7.05 0.11
C VAL A 169 26.53 7.34 0.75
N SER A 170 26.51 7.76 2.01
CA SER A 170 27.73 8.01 2.79
C SER A 170 28.46 6.71 3.09
N ARG A 171 29.75 6.62 2.75
CA ARG A 171 30.57 5.42 2.94
C ARG A 171 31.76 5.69 3.85
N SER A 172 32.07 4.72 4.70
CA SER A 172 33.30 4.66 5.51
C SER A 172 33.92 3.28 5.31
N TRP A 173 35.23 3.21 5.03
CA TRP A 173 35.90 1.97 4.64
C TRP A 173 37.26 1.84 5.32
N SER A 174 37.54 0.66 5.86
CA SER A 174 38.87 0.26 6.32
C SER A 174 39.53 -0.59 5.24
N THR A 175 40.60 -0.07 4.64
CA THR A 175 41.35 -0.79 3.61
C THR A 175 42.04 -2.03 4.17
N GLU A 176 42.64 -1.91 5.36
CA GLU A 176 43.29 -3.01 6.08
C GLU A 176 42.28 -4.09 6.51
N GLY A 177 41.13 -3.65 7.03
CA GLY A 177 40.09 -4.54 7.53
C GLY A 177 39.19 -5.16 6.46
N ARG A 178 39.15 -4.58 5.24
CA ARG A 178 38.23 -4.98 4.15
C ARG A 178 36.75 -4.95 4.57
N PHE A 179 36.41 -4.01 5.44
CA PHE A 179 35.04 -3.78 5.90
C PHE A 179 34.74 -2.29 6.02
N GLY A 180 33.46 -1.97 6.07
CA GLY A 180 33.00 -0.61 6.17
C GLY A 180 31.51 -0.49 6.41
N THR A 181 31.00 0.71 6.21
CA THR A 181 29.58 1.03 6.33
C THR A 181 29.12 1.85 5.14
N ALA A 182 27.89 1.62 4.71
CA ALA A 182 27.14 2.53 3.85
C ALA A 182 25.94 3.07 4.62
N SER A 183 25.65 4.35 4.49
CA SER A 183 24.58 5.00 5.25
C SER A 183 23.76 5.94 4.38
N ILE A 184 22.45 5.83 4.54
CA ILE A 184 21.48 6.81 4.06
C ILE A 184 21.16 7.74 5.24
N GLN A 185 21.18 9.04 4.99
CA GLN A 185 20.69 10.06 5.91
C GLN A 185 19.49 10.75 5.25
N LEU A 186 18.30 10.68 5.86
CA LEU A 186 17.19 11.47 5.36
C LEU A 186 17.44 12.96 5.64
N ASN A 187 17.13 13.79 4.65
CA ASN A 187 17.10 15.23 4.81
C ASN A 187 15.74 15.70 5.37
N SER A 188 15.63 16.98 5.71
CA SER A 188 14.43 17.56 6.33
C SER A 188 13.15 17.35 5.50
N PHE A 189 13.23 17.49 4.19
CA PHE A 189 12.08 17.27 3.29
C PHE A 189 11.61 15.82 3.31
N GLN A 190 12.54 14.86 3.25
CA GLN A 190 12.21 13.44 3.30
C GLN A 190 11.60 13.03 4.65
N VAL A 191 12.06 13.64 5.75
CA VAL A 191 11.48 13.43 7.08
C VAL A 191 10.08 14.01 7.16
N GLN A 192 9.84 15.21 6.62
CA GLN A 192 8.49 15.80 6.56
C GLN A 192 7.52 14.90 5.77
N THR A 193 7.96 14.35 4.63
CA THR A 193 7.16 13.38 3.87
C THR A 193 6.90 12.10 4.66
N LEU A 194 7.90 11.56 5.36
CA LEU A 194 7.73 10.41 6.25
C LEU A 194 6.65 10.70 7.30
N THR A 195 6.75 11.84 7.99
CA THR A 195 5.79 12.24 9.02
C THR A 195 4.39 12.38 8.48
N GLN A 196 4.23 13.01 7.32
CA GLN A 196 2.92 13.17 6.70
C GLN A 196 2.28 11.83 6.32
N LEU A 197 3.07 10.87 5.85
CA LEU A 197 2.57 9.58 5.37
C LEU A 197 2.38 8.53 6.48
N THR A 198 3.06 8.67 7.62
CA THR A 198 3.13 7.61 8.64
C THR A 198 2.87 8.08 10.07
N GLY A 199 2.86 9.39 10.32
CA GLY A 199 2.84 9.96 11.67
C GLY A 199 4.15 9.79 12.45
N ALA A 200 5.18 9.17 11.87
CA ALA A 200 6.48 9.01 12.51
C ALA A 200 7.35 10.26 12.35
N THR A 201 8.04 10.67 13.42
CA THR A 201 8.91 11.88 13.42
C THR A 201 10.32 11.58 12.89
N SER A 202 10.69 10.31 12.82
CA SER A 202 11.98 9.84 12.32
C SER A 202 11.91 8.38 11.86
N ILE A 203 12.97 7.88 11.23
CA ILE A 203 13.05 6.44 10.89
C ILE A 203 13.09 5.59 12.17
N TYR A 204 13.78 6.06 13.20
CA TYR A 204 13.82 5.35 14.48
C TYR A 204 12.43 5.25 15.10
N ASP A 205 11.72 6.38 15.23
CA ASP A 205 10.34 6.43 15.72
C ASP A 205 9.39 5.56 14.87
N PHE A 206 9.59 5.54 13.55
CA PHE A 206 8.82 4.68 12.65
C PHE A 206 8.96 3.19 12.99
N VAL A 207 10.19 2.72 13.23
CA VAL A 207 10.45 1.33 13.60
C VAL A 207 9.96 1.03 15.02
N ASP A 208 10.15 1.97 15.95
CA ASP A 208 9.74 1.83 17.35
C ASP A 208 8.21 1.69 17.50
N LYS A 209 7.45 2.41 16.67
CA LYS A 209 5.98 2.30 16.56
C LYS A 209 5.49 1.04 15.83
N GLY A 210 6.37 0.08 15.54
CA GLY A 210 6.04 -1.19 14.90
C GLY A 210 6.04 -1.17 13.38
N GLY A 211 6.52 -0.09 12.76
CA GLY A 211 6.72 -0.03 11.31
C GLY A 211 7.80 -1.02 10.86
N THR A 212 7.57 -1.71 9.75
CA THR A 212 8.56 -2.60 9.15
C THR A 212 9.40 -1.83 8.13
N LEU A 213 10.71 -1.78 8.39
CA LEU A 213 11.69 -1.20 7.48
C LEU A 213 12.43 -2.31 6.73
N LEU A 214 12.42 -2.24 5.40
CA LEU A 214 13.24 -3.07 4.52
C LEU A 214 14.27 -2.19 3.81
N VAL A 215 15.52 -2.67 3.79
CA VAL A 215 16.63 -1.98 3.13
C VAL A 215 17.05 -2.80 1.92
N TYR A 216 17.00 -2.17 0.75
CA TYR A 216 17.47 -2.76 -0.49
C TYR A 216 18.72 -2.04 -0.96
N PHE A 217 19.58 -2.78 -1.64
CA PHE A 217 20.77 -2.24 -2.29
C PHE A 217 20.79 -2.64 -3.76
N ARG A 218 21.54 -1.85 -4.52
CA ARG A 218 21.87 -2.13 -5.91
C ARG A 218 23.36 -1.94 -6.12
N GLY A 219 24.04 -2.96 -6.64
CA GLY A 219 25.46 -2.93 -7.00
C GLY A 219 25.64 -3.23 -8.47
N LEU A 220 26.47 -2.44 -9.16
CA LEU A 220 26.86 -2.72 -10.54
C LEU A 220 27.91 -3.82 -10.57
N ASN A 221 27.60 -4.92 -11.26
CA ASN A 221 28.59 -5.93 -11.61
C ASN A 221 29.28 -5.50 -12.92
N GLU A 222 30.44 -4.86 -12.79
CA GLU A 222 31.21 -4.32 -13.92
C GLU A 222 31.70 -5.40 -14.89
N SER A 223 31.94 -6.63 -14.41
CA SER A 223 32.42 -7.73 -15.23
C SER A 223 31.40 -8.20 -16.26
N ILE A 224 30.10 -8.03 -15.99
CA ILE A 224 29.00 -8.41 -16.89
C ILE A 224 28.04 -7.25 -17.22
N ASN A 225 28.33 -6.04 -16.72
CA ASN A 225 27.52 -4.83 -16.85
C ASN A 225 26.03 -5.00 -16.46
N VAL A 226 25.77 -5.65 -15.32
CA VAL A 226 24.41 -5.88 -14.80
C VAL A 226 24.27 -5.32 -13.39
N ASN A 227 23.14 -4.67 -13.11
CA ASN A 227 22.77 -4.26 -11.76
C ASN A 227 22.16 -5.42 -10.98
N ILE A 228 22.79 -5.80 -9.87
CA ILE A 228 22.22 -6.74 -8.91
C ILE A 228 21.38 -5.93 -7.93
N ILE A 229 20.11 -6.29 -7.75
CA ILE A 229 19.21 -5.69 -6.77
C ILE A 229 18.85 -6.75 -5.74
N SER A 230 19.04 -6.46 -4.45
CA SER A 230 18.70 -7.40 -3.39
C SER A 230 18.36 -6.69 -2.08
N ALA A 231 17.65 -7.39 -1.19
CA ALA A 231 17.42 -6.94 0.17
C ALA A 231 18.67 -7.19 1.03
N VAL A 232 18.82 -6.45 2.12
CA VAL A 232 19.84 -6.71 3.14
C VAL A 232 19.27 -7.72 4.16
N PRO A 233 19.99 -8.81 4.51
CA PRO A 233 21.34 -9.16 4.08
C PRO A 233 21.40 -9.73 2.65
N GLY A 234 22.51 -9.47 1.97
CA GLY A 234 22.72 -9.96 0.61
C GLY A 234 24.17 -9.81 0.14
N LYS A 235 24.44 -10.28 -1.07
CA LYS A 235 25.76 -10.23 -1.70
C LYS A 235 25.69 -9.57 -3.07
N PHE A 236 26.77 -8.91 -3.46
CA PHE A 236 26.96 -8.46 -4.84
C PHE A 236 28.42 -8.55 -5.26
N HIS A 237 28.63 -8.43 -6.56
CA HIS A 237 29.94 -8.37 -7.19
C HIS A 237 30.14 -6.96 -7.75
N GLY A 238 31.30 -6.37 -7.50
CA GLY A 238 31.73 -5.08 -8.04
C GLY A 238 33.25 -4.95 -7.91
N ASN A 239 33.92 -4.12 -8.73
CA ASN A 239 35.38 -3.96 -8.67
C ASN A 239 36.17 -5.30 -8.65
N ASN A 240 35.74 -6.30 -9.42
CA ASN A 240 36.31 -7.66 -9.40
C ASN A 240 36.40 -8.33 -8.01
N ALA A 241 35.49 -7.96 -7.11
CA ALA A 241 35.41 -8.49 -5.75
C ALA A 241 33.96 -8.81 -5.37
N THR A 242 33.79 -9.72 -4.41
CA THR A 242 32.50 -10.03 -3.78
C THR A 242 32.37 -9.24 -2.49
N TYR A 243 31.21 -8.63 -2.29
CA TYR A 243 30.87 -7.90 -1.07
C TYR A 243 29.61 -8.48 -0.44
N ASP A 244 29.67 -8.64 0.88
CA ASP A 244 28.54 -9.04 1.72
C ASP A 244 28.02 -7.80 2.45
N ILE A 245 26.72 -7.54 2.34
CA ILE A 245 26.00 -6.60 3.20
C ILE A 245 25.27 -7.42 4.26
N LYS A 246 25.75 -7.35 5.50
CA LYS A 246 25.37 -8.33 6.54
C LYS A 246 24.13 -7.93 7.33
N MET A 247 23.92 -6.63 7.53
CA MET A 247 22.82 -6.10 8.31
C MET A 247 22.71 -4.60 8.11
N TRP A 248 21.58 -4.05 8.54
CA TRP A 248 21.35 -2.62 8.69
C TRP A 248 20.88 -2.31 10.11
N ARG A 249 21.07 -1.07 10.55
CA ARG A 249 20.62 -0.57 11.85
C ARG A 249 20.15 0.87 11.74
N VAL A 250 19.25 1.25 12.64
CA VAL A 250 18.86 2.63 12.95
C VAL A 250 19.13 2.83 14.44
N TYR A 251 19.60 4.01 14.82
CA TYR A 251 19.94 4.33 16.21
C TYR A 251 19.14 5.54 16.67
N GLU A 252 18.74 5.56 17.94
CA GLU A 252 18.07 6.70 18.58
C GLU A 252 18.95 7.97 18.52
N THR A 253 20.26 7.85 18.68
CA THR A 253 21.16 9.02 18.59
C THR A 253 21.35 9.54 17.15
N ARG A 254 20.82 8.83 16.15
CA ARG A 254 20.91 9.15 14.72
C ARG A 254 19.61 8.74 14.02
N GLU A 255 18.49 9.28 14.50
CA GLU A 255 17.16 8.73 14.23
C GLU A 255 16.75 8.66 12.76
N ASN A 256 17.37 9.46 11.90
CA ASN A 256 17.09 9.53 10.46
C ASN A 256 18.18 8.89 9.60
N ARG A 257 19.05 8.09 10.22
CA ARG A 257 20.18 7.43 9.55
C ARG A 257 20.02 5.90 9.57
N VAL A 258 19.98 5.32 8.39
CA VAL A 258 20.05 3.86 8.20
C VAL A 258 21.49 3.51 7.83
N THR A 259 22.14 2.67 8.63
CA THR A 259 23.53 2.26 8.39
C THR A 259 23.61 0.76 8.14
N SER A 260 24.13 0.38 6.97
CA SER A 260 24.42 -1.01 6.60
C SER A 260 25.90 -1.34 6.74
N SER A 261 26.21 -2.53 7.27
CA SER A 261 27.58 -3.03 7.36
C SER A 261 27.98 -3.79 6.11
N ILE A 262 29.15 -3.50 5.56
CA ILE A 262 29.66 -4.11 4.33
C ILE A 262 31.02 -4.76 4.62
N SER A 263 31.27 -5.94 4.06
CA SER A 263 32.60 -6.55 4.05
C SER A 263 32.91 -7.15 2.70
N GLN A 264 34.15 -6.99 2.25
CA GLN A 264 34.65 -7.66 1.06
C GLN A 264 35.11 -9.07 1.42
N THR A 265 34.62 -10.07 0.70
CA THR A 265 34.84 -11.50 0.97
C THR A 265 35.75 -12.18 -0.06
N SER A 266 36.01 -11.52 -1.18
CA SER A 266 36.93 -11.99 -2.23
C SER A 266 37.59 -10.81 -2.95
N GLY A 267 38.49 -11.08 -3.90
CA GLY A 267 39.19 -10.04 -4.67
C GLY A 267 40.45 -9.53 -3.99
N VAL A 268 41.41 -9.12 -4.81
CA VAL A 268 42.77 -8.78 -4.35
C VAL A 268 42.89 -7.35 -3.85
N GLU A 269 42.22 -6.39 -4.49
CA GLU A 269 42.24 -4.98 -4.10
C GLU A 269 41.18 -4.69 -3.03
N SER A 270 41.55 -3.94 -1.99
CA SER A 270 40.61 -3.51 -0.95
C SER A 270 40.03 -2.16 -1.32
N LEU A 271 38.81 -2.15 -1.83
CA LEU A 271 38.14 -0.95 -2.32
C LEU A 271 36.75 -0.81 -1.69
N SER A 272 36.38 0.43 -1.39
CA SER A 272 35.01 0.75 -0.99
C SER A 272 34.08 0.58 -2.20
N PRO A 273 33.08 -0.32 -2.16
CA PRO A 273 32.21 -0.53 -3.31
C PRO A 273 31.29 0.67 -3.52
N MET A 274 31.01 1.00 -4.78
CA MET A 274 29.90 1.89 -5.11
C MET A 274 28.60 1.10 -5.01
N ILE A 275 27.67 1.59 -4.19
CA ILE A 275 26.36 0.98 -4.02
C ILE A 275 25.28 2.04 -4.00
N ASP A 276 24.15 1.72 -4.59
CA ASP A 276 22.92 2.48 -4.38
C ASP A 276 22.09 1.77 -3.32
N MET A 277 21.26 2.53 -2.62
CA MET A 277 20.39 1.99 -1.58
C MET A 277 19.00 2.59 -1.67
N ARG A 278 17.97 1.85 -1.23
CA ARG A 278 16.62 2.37 -1.06
C ARG A 278 16.00 1.82 0.21
N LEU A 279 15.06 2.58 0.75
CA LEU A 279 14.25 2.17 1.89
C LEU A 279 12.85 1.83 1.39
N MET A 280 12.30 0.76 1.93
CA MET A 280 10.90 0.38 1.80
C MET A 280 10.30 0.34 3.20
N LEU A 281 9.30 1.17 3.41
CA LEU A 281 8.65 1.40 4.69
C LEU A 281 7.24 0.85 4.59
N ILE A 282 6.90 -0.03 5.52
CA ILE A 282 5.57 -0.60 5.67
C ILE A 282 5.07 -0.15 7.04
N PRO A 283 4.21 0.88 7.12
CA PRO A 283 3.63 1.34 8.37
C PRO A 283 3.00 0.18 9.15
N ALA A 284 3.00 0.31 10.48
CA ALA A 284 2.35 -0.67 11.34
C ALA A 284 0.87 -0.77 10.96
N GLY A 285 0.43 -1.98 10.64
CA GLY A 285 -0.99 -2.32 10.51
C GLY A 285 -1.42 -3.17 11.71
N ASN A 286 -2.38 -4.07 11.49
CA ASN A 286 -2.77 -5.04 12.49
C ASN A 286 -1.61 -6.01 12.79
N THR A 287 -1.26 -6.15 14.07
CA THR A 287 -0.23 -7.08 14.54
C THR A 287 -0.87 -8.36 15.09
N ILE A 288 -0.19 -9.49 14.92
CA ILE A 288 -0.59 -10.76 15.56
C ILE A 288 0.08 -10.79 16.94
N ALA A 289 -0.70 -10.91 18.01
CA ALA A 289 -0.18 -10.99 19.38
C ALA A 289 0.75 -12.20 19.56
N THR A 290 1.92 -11.99 20.17
CA THR A 290 2.99 -13.00 20.27
C THR A 290 3.06 -13.74 21.61
N SER A 291 2.15 -13.50 22.55
CA SER A 291 2.13 -14.21 23.84
C SER A 291 0.71 -14.50 24.32
N GLN A 292 0.42 -15.80 24.51
CA GLN A 292 -0.90 -16.40 24.76
C GLN A 292 -1.84 -16.16 23.59
N GLY A 293 -2.43 -17.23 23.06
CA GLY A 293 -3.23 -17.18 21.85
C GLY A 293 -4.17 -15.97 21.87
N ILE A 294 -4.23 -15.26 20.76
CA ILE A 294 -5.46 -14.53 20.43
C ILE A 294 -6.57 -15.55 20.72
N PRO A 295 -7.56 -15.26 21.59
CA PRO A 295 -8.79 -16.00 21.48
C PRO A 295 -9.20 -15.75 20.03
N LEU A 296 -9.02 -16.74 19.14
CA LEU A 296 -9.71 -16.83 17.86
C LEU A 296 -11.06 -16.20 18.13
N ILE A 297 -11.31 -15.02 17.54
CA ILE A 297 -12.43 -14.10 17.83
C ILE A 297 -13.45 -14.87 18.66
N ASN A 298 -13.35 -14.67 19.99
CA ASN A 298 -13.85 -15.56 21.03
C ASN A 298 -14.97 -16.47 20.49
N SER A 299 -14.82 -17.79 20.57
CA SER A 299 -15.92 -18.76 20.36
C SER A 299 -17.11 -18.56 21.33
N THR A 300 -17.19 -17.39 21.96
CA THR A 300 -18.15 -16.88 22.94
C THR A 300 -18.71 -15.50 22.56
N ILE A 301 -18.36 -14.90 21.41
CA ILE A 301 -19.07 -13.68 20.95
C ILE A 301 -20.43 -14.12 20.40
N ASN A 302 -21.47 -13.89 21.20
CA ASN A 302 -22.85 -14.05 20.75
C ASN A 302 -23.26 -12.82 19.94
N TRP A 303 -23.03 -12.88 18.63
CA TRP A 303 -23.37 -11.82 17.69
C TRP A 303 -24.85 -11.40 17.73
N ASN A 304 -25.73 -12.24 18.27
CA ASN A 304 -27.16 -11.94 18.42
C ASN A 304 -27.50 -11.11 19.67
N GLU A 305 -26.53 -10.87 20.57
CA GLU A 305 -26.73 -10.14 21.83
C GLU A 305 -25.93 -8.83 21.91
N MET A 306 -25.06 -8.55 20.94
CA MET A 306 -24.29 -7.30 20.91
C MET A 306 -25.15 -6.12 20.47
N SER A 307 -24.98 -4.98 21.13
CA SER A 307 -25.59 -3.73 20.70
C SER A 307 -24.89 -3.17 19.45
N TYR A 308 -25.55 -2.25 18.75
CA TYR A 308 -24.97 -1.56 17.59
C TYR A 308 -23.69 -0.81 17.96
N GLU A 309 -23.68 -0.11 19.10
CA GLU A 309 -22.53 0.67 19.61
C GLU A 309 -21.32 -0.21 19.95
N GLU A 310 -21.57 -1.44 20.42
CA GLU A 310 -20.52 -2.42 20.69
C GLU A 310 -19.94 -3.01 19.40
N LEU A 311 -20.80 -3.23 18.39
CA LEU A 311 -20.40 -3.65 17.05
C LEU A 311 -19.58 -2.56 16.34
N GLU A 312 -20.03 -1.31 16.44
CA GLU A 312 -19.38 -0.14 15.89
C GLU A 312 -17.96 0.02 16.46
N ARG A 313 -17.81 -0.06 17.79
CA ARG A 313 -16.49 -0.06 18.45
C ARG A 313 -15.62 -1.26 18.11
N LEU A 314 -16.22 -2.45 17.96
CA LEU A 314 -15.46 -3.67 17.66
C LEU A 314 -14.92 -3.67 16.22
N LEU A 315 -15.71 -3.12 15.30
CA LEU A 315 -15.39 -3.08 13.88
C LEU A 315 -14.73 -1.76 13.45
N ASP A 316 -14.48 -0.86 14.40
CA ASP A 316 -13.92 0.48 14.18
C ASP A 316 -14.71 1.24 13.09
N LEU A 317 -16.03 1.08 13.12
CA LEU A 317 -16.93 1.85 12.28
C LEU A 317 -17.05 3.23 12.93
N HIS A 318 -16.99 4.27 12.11
CA HIS A 318 -17.20 5.65 12.55
C HIS A 318 -18.41 6.17 11.77
N ASP A 319 -19.41 6.65 12.50
CA ASP A 319 -20.60 7.33 11.98
C ASP A 319 -20.27 8.58 11.13
#